data_AF-A0A1H2HKJ7-F1
#
_entry.id   AF-A0A1H2HKJ7-F1
#
_cell.length_a   1.000
_cell.length_b   1.000
_cell.length_c   1.000
_cell.angle_alpha   90.00
_cell.angle_beta   90.00
_cell.angle_gamma   90.00
#
_symmetry.space_group_name_H-M   'P 1'
#
loop_
_entity.id
_entity.type
_entity.pdbx_description
1 polymer ?
#
loop_
_entity_poly.entity_id
_entity_poly.type
_entity_poly.pdbx_seq_one_letter_code
_entity_poly.pdbx_strand_id
1 'polypeptide(L)'
;MMTDSFDIDIDIDIDVDRDSVAMGDDVLSHHRRISVSVGTLLSAVLAEAAPEIRARGWSWVAEVDGHPAAVWSVDHGVRILVRDVPVTRGNAPRQIFFRYFVQIDPEWLYRRLVDGAEANRYVLEREYRPIGDRLREEEERRREKELPGRLLGVECSAALRGLGVDFDLHNDRLARFGVAGSTWRVRRMDTMTVTDHGRNRFLSSIRPAAVAEVWLAAAVGQRVREVRGLPRTPDHLLSQPDLYPMSRGVAGEPRWTTRGHPTVQLTGDDAVNAYRLSMGRTIGEIMQILTGR
;
A
#
# COMPACT_ATOMS: atom_id res chain seq x y z
N MET A 1 61.01 25.32 -15.38
CA MET A 1 60.29 24.04 -15.61
C MET A 1 58.93 24.18 -14.95
N MET A 2 57.93 24.53 -15.76
CA MET A 2 56.53 24.39 -15.36
C MET A 2 56.17 22.93 -15.55
N THR A 3 55.84 22.24 -14.47
CA THR A 3 55.16 20.94 -14.52
C THR A 3 53.71 21.24 -14.87
N ASP A 4 53.37 21.13 -16.15
CA ASP A 4 51.98 21.02 -16.58
C ASP A 4 51.43 19.72 -15.97
N SER A 5 50.65 19.89 -14.90
CA SER A 5 49.76 18.85 -14.41
C SER A 5 48.70 18.66 -15.49
N PHE A 6 48.88 17.62 -16.33
CA PHE A 6 47.77 17.09 -17.10
C PHE A 6 46.80 16.49 -16.08
N ASP A 7 45.86 17.30 -15.60
CA ASP A 7 44.60 16.80 -15.07
C ASP A 7 43.89 16.11 -16.22
N ILE A 8 44.26 14.85 -16.47
CA ILE A 8 43.44 13.95 -17.23
C ILE A 8 42.21 13.80 -16.37
N ASP A 9 41.13 14.48 -16.75
CA ASP A 9 39.81 14.35 -16.14
C ASP A 9 39.42 12.86 -16.15
N ILE A 10 39.75 12.14 -15.08
CA ILE A 10 39.57 10.70 -14.99
C ILE A 10 38.10 10.37 -14.76
N ASP A 11 37.28 11.37 -14.48
CA ASP A 11 35.87 11.23 -14.15
C ASP A 11 34.95 11.75 -15.26
N ILE A 12 33.76 11.18 -15.32
CA ILE A 12 32.71 11.49 -16.26
C ILE A 12 31.46 11.85 -15.48
N ASP A 13 30.92 13.03 -15.76
CA ASP A 13 29.67 13.51 -15.20
C ASP A 13 28.48 12.91 -15.95
N ILE A 14 27.52 12.37 -15.19
CA ILE A 14 26.29 11.76 -15.71
C ILE A 14 25.11 12.38 -14.98
N ASP A 15 24.10 12.82 -15.72
CA ASP A 15 22.86 13.32 -15.15
C ASP A 15 21.95 12.12 -14.80
N VAL A 16 21.38 12.14 -13.58
CA VAL A 16 20.59 11.05 -13.01
C VAL A 16 19.28 11.59 -12.50
N ASP A 17 18.17 10.92 -12.82
CA ASP A 17 16.84 11.27 -12.34
C ASP A 17 15.97 10.02 -12.16
N ARG A 18 14.76 10.18 -11.58
CA ARG A 18 13.83 9.07 -11.34
C ARG A 18 12.37 9.50 -11.32
N ASP A 19 11.50 8.52 -11.54
CA ASP A 19 10.07 8.66 -11.26
C ASP A 19 9.81 8.91 -9.77
N SER A 20 8.76 9.68 -9.51
CA SER A 20 8.16 9.85 -8.19
C SER A 20 7.36 8.61 -7.79
N VAL A 21 7.44 8.23 -6.51
CA VAL A 21 6.76 7.02 -6.01
C VAL A 21 5.44 7.31 -5.30
N ALA A 22 5.24 8.56 -4.86
CA ALA A 22 4.05 9.02 -4.17
C ALA A 22 3.85 10.54 -4.36
N MET A 23 2.64 11.03 -4.09
CA MET A 23 2.35 12.46 -4.12
C MET A 23 3.22 13.21 -3.11
N GLY A 24 3.95 14.23 -3.57
CA GLY A 24 4.83 15.04 -2.73
C GLY A 24 6.24 14.48 -2.54
N ASP A 25 6.56 13.32 -3.15
CA ASP A 25 7.95 12.84 -3.27
C ASP A 25 8.77 13.84 -4.12
N ASP A 26 8.13 14.47 -5.10
CA ASP A 26 8.67 15.44 -6.05
C ASP A 26 8.64 16.91 -5.60
N VAL A 27 8.38 17.18 -4.31
CA VAL A 27 8.49 18.56 -3.79
C VAL A 27 9.89 19.12 -4.01
N LEU A 28 10.89 18.25 -3.96
CA LEU A 28 12.24 18.53 -4.44
C LEU A 28 12.53 17.66 -5.66
N SER A 29 13.21 18.25 -6.64
CA SER A 29 13.66 17.51 -7.82
C SER A 29 14.53 16.33 -7.41
N HIS A 30 14.35 15.19 -8.06
CA HIS A 30 15.22 14.02 -7.90
C HIS A 30 16.46 14.09 -8.80
N HIS A 31 16.50 15.04 -9.72
CA HIS A 31 17.61 15.25 -10.62
C HIS A 31 18.89 15.57 -9.85
N ARG A 32 19.93 14.78 -10.09
CA ARG A 32 21.28 14.98 -9.55
C ARG A 32 22.32 14.61 -10.58
N ARG A 33 23.57 14.98 -10.31
CA ARG A 33 24.73 14.58 -11.10
C ARG A 33 25.61 13.66 -10.29
N ILE A 34 26.13 12.63 -10.93
CA ILE A 34 27.18 11.77 -10.38
C ILE A 34 28.43 11.87 -11.25
N SER A 35 29.60 11.67 -10.66
CA SER A 35 30.87 11.65 -11.36
C SER A 35 31.49 10.27 -11.17
N VAL A 36 31.77 9.57 -12.27
CA VAL A 36 32.30 8.20 -12.25
C VAL A 36 33.60 8.10 -13.02
N SER A 37 34.55 7.33 -12.51
CA SER A 37 35.84 7.18 -13.18
C SER A 37 35.72 6.37 -14.47
N VAL A 38 36.48 6.78 -15.48
CA VAL A 38 36.65 6.03 -16.74
C VAL A 38 37.10 4.61 -16.44
N GLY A 39 36.49 3.63 -17.11
CA GLY A 39 36.73 2.21 -16.91
C GLY A 39 35.76 1.53 -15.93
N THR A 40 34.94 2.29 -15.22
CA THR A 40 33.89 1.75 -14.35
C THR A 40 32.86 0.99 -15.19
N LEU A 41 32.49 -0.23 -14.78
CA LEU A 41 31.47 -1.02 -15.45
C LEU A 41 30.11 -0.32 -15.38
N LEU A 42 29.32 -0.41 -16.45
CA LEU A 42 27.99 0.18 -16.50
C LEU A 42 27.11 -0.29 -15.33
N SER A 43 27.18 -1.58 -14.95
CA SER A 43 26.45 -2.09 -13.78
C SER A 43 26.81 -1.39 -12.47
N ALA A 44 28.08 -1.05 -12.28
CA ALA A 44 28.55 -0.31 -11.11
C ALA A 44 28.11 1.16 -11.16
N VAL A 45 28.18 1.80 -12.33
CA VAL A 45 27.64 3.16 -12.54
C VAL A 45 26.14 3.21 -12.21
N LEU A 46 25.36 2.22 -12.68
CA LEU A 46 23.93 2.13 -12.39
C LEU A 46 23.65 1.87 -10.89
N ALA A 47 24.54 1.14 -10.20
CA ALA A 47 24.40 0.89 -8.77
C ALA A 47 24.67 2.16 -7.95
N GLU A 48 25.62 2.98 -8.37
CA GLU A 48 25.90 4.29 -7.78
C GLU A 48 24.78 5.31 -8.08
N ALA A 49 24.25 5.28 -9.29
CA ALA A 49 23.13 6.11 -9.72
C ALA A 49 21.80 5.75 -9.03
N ALA A 50 21.71 4.58 -8.39
CA ALA A 50 20.48 4.00 -7.87
C ALA A 50 19.63 4.96 -7.01
N PRO A 51 18.30 4.87 -7.10
CA PRO A 51 17.41 5.75 -6.35
C PRO A 51 17.52 5.50 -4.85
N GLU A 52 17.38 6.57 -4.05
CA GLU A 52 17.47 6.53 -2.58
C GLU A 52 16.22 5.93 -1.91
N ILE A 53 15.83 4.73 -2.34
CA ILE A 53 14.62 4.04 -1.90
C ILE A 53 15.02 2.80 -1.10
N ARG A 54 14.40 2.62 0.07
CA ARG A 54 14.66 1.47 0.98
C ARG A 54 13.54 0.43 0.98
N ALA A 55 12.50 0.64 0.17
CA ALA A 55 11.35 -0.25 0.10
C ALA A 55 11.69 -1.53 -0.69
N ARG A 56 11.46 -2.68 -0.05
CA ARG A 56 11.58 -4.01 -0.68
C ARG A 56 10.36 -4.34 -1.53
N GLY A 57 10.55 -5.21 -2.52
CA GLY A 57 9.54 -5.66 -3.47
C GLY A 57 9.14 -4.61 -4.51
N TRP A 58 9.87 -3.50 -4.58
CA TRP A 58 9.66 -2.43 -5.55
C TRP A 58 10.67 -2.58 -6.67
N SER A 59 10.22 -2.48 -7.91
CA SER A 59 11.07 -2.64 -9.08
C SER A 59 11.20 -1.34 -9.87
N TRP A 60 12.38 -1.16 -10.43
CA TRP A 60 12.74 -0.02 -11.26
C TRP A 60 13.40 -0.51 -12.54
N VAL A 61 13.13 0.18 -13.64
CA VAL A 61 13.89 0.00 -14.87
C VAL A 61 14.82 1.20 -15.00
N ALA A 62 16.12 0.93 -15.01
CA ALA A 62 17.13 1.93 -15.30
C ALA A 62 17.22 2.09 -16.82
N GLU A 63 16.92 3.28 -17.31
CA GLU A 63 17.10 3.68 -18.70
C GLU A 63 18.39 4.48 -18.85
N VAL A 64 19.21 4.09 -19.82
CA VAL A 64 20.43 4.81 -20.23
C VAL A 64 20.13 5.46 -21.57
N ASP A 65 20.21 6.80 -21.61
CA ASP A 65 19.91 7.60 -22.81
C ASP A 65 18.57 7.21 -23.47
N GLY A 66 17.54 6.99 -22.64
CA GLY A 66 16.17 6.63 -23.05
C GLY A 66 15.95 5.15 -23.39
N HIS A 67 16.94 4.27 -23.16
CA HIS A 67 16.83 2.84 -23.47
C HIS A 67 16.95 1.98 -22.21
N PRO A 68 16.07 0.99 -21.98
CA PRO A 68 16.18 0.07 -20.85
C PRO A 68 17.54 -0.65 -20.82
N ALA A 69 18.29 -0.44 -19.74
CA ALA A 69 19.64 -0.99 -19.57
C ALA A 69 19.72 -1.99 -18.42
N ALA A 70 18.89 -1.84 -17.38
CA ALA A 70 18.86 -2.75 -16.25
C ALA A 70 17.50 -2.75 -15.52
N VAL A 71 17.26 -3.79 -14.73
CA VAL A 71 16.29 -3.77 -13.64
C VAL A 71 17.04 -3.52 -12.33
N TRP A 72 16.52 -2.64 -11.49
CA TRP A 72 17.04 -2.39 -10.15
C TRP A 72 15.97 -2.61 -9.08
N SER A 73 16.36 -3.19 -7.96
CA SER A 73 15.57 -3.21 -6.73
C SER A 73 16.46 -3.27 -5.50
N VAL A 74 15.89 -2.93 -4.33
CA VAL A 74 16.57 -3.11 -3.04
C VAL A 74 16.93 -4.57 -2.78
N ASP A 75 16.10 -5.51 -3.26
CA ASP A 75 16.27 -6.93 -3.00
C ASP A 75 17.38 -7.58 -3.82
N HIS A 76 17.64 -7.07 -5.03
CA HIS A 76 18.54 -7.72 -6.00
C HIS A 76 19.69 -6.83 -6.49
N GLY A 77 19.70 -5.53 -6.17
CA GLY A 77 20.64 -4.58 -6.76
C GLY A 77 20.40 -4.40 -8.27
N VAL A 78 21.47 -4.11 -9.01
CA VAL A 78 21.40 -3.95 -10.48
C VAL A 78 21.45 -5.31 -11.17
N ARG A 79 20.51 -5.53 -12.09
CA ARG A 79 20.52 -6.66 -13.02
C ARG A 79 20.48 -6.16 -14.45
N ILE A 80 21.60 -6.33 -15.15
CA ILE A 80 21.81 -5.73 -16.46
C ILE A 80 21.08 -6.49 -17.57
N LEU A 81 20.44 -5.73 -18.47
CA LEU A 81 19.72 -6.21 -19.65
C LEU A 81 20.57 -6.08 -20.93
N VAL A 82 21.55 -5.18 -20.91
CA VAL A 82 22.51 -4.93 -21.99
C VAL A 82 23.88 -5.51 -21.64
N ARG A 83 24.83 -5.42 -22.58
CA ARG A 83 26.22 -5.82 -22.29
C ARG A 83 26.81 -4.91 -21.22
N ASP A 84 27.39 -5.52 -20.18
CA ASP A 84 28.10 -4.78 -19.15
C ASP A 84 29.50 -4.43 -19.63
N VAL A 85 29.64 -3.20 -20.12
CA VAL A 85 30.90 -2.70 -20.68
C VAL A 85 31.44 -1.56 -19.82
N PRO A 86 32.77 -1.39 -19.77
CA PRO A 86 33.37 -0.22 -19.14
C PRO A 86 32.90 1.07 -19.81
N VAL A 87 32.55 2.04 -18.97
CA VAL A 87 32.23 3.41 -19.38
C VAL A 87 33.52 4.14 -19.73
N THR A 88 33.52 4.78 -20.89
CA THR A 88 34.60 5.60 -21.45
C THR A 88 34.02 6.91 -21.94
N ARG A 89 34.85 7.91 -22.20
CA ARG A 89 34.38 9.20 -22.73
C ARG A 89 33.59 9.09 -24.04
N GLY A 90 33.82 8.04 -24.83
CA GLY A 90 33.16 7.83 -26.13
C GLY A 90 31.81 7.10 -26.06
N ASN A 91 31.51 6.41 -24.96
CA ASN A 91 30.29 5.62 -24.78
C ASN A 91 29.59 5.89 -23.43
N ALA A 92 29.95 6.98 -22.75
CA ALA A 92 29.36 7.33 -21.48
C ALA A 92 27.88 7.66 -21.61
N PRO A 93 27.04 7.17 -20.68
CA PRO A 93 25.68 7.65 -20.51
C PRO A 93 25.69 9.17 -20.35
N ARG A 94 24.83 9.87 -21.09
CA ARG A 94 24.56 11.28 -20.79
C ARG A 94 23.53 11.38 -19.68
N GLN A 95 22.54 10.49 -19.74
CA GLN A 95 21.43 10.45 -18.79
C GLN A 95 21.15 9.03 -18.33
N ILE A 96 20.92 8.89 -17.03
CA ILE A 96 20.32 7.70 -16.42
C ILE A 96 18.98 8.10 -15.80
N PHE A 97 17.91 7.42 -16.19
CA PHE A 97 16.59 7.65 -15.63
C PHE A 97 16.02 6.36 -15.03
N PHE A 98 15.59 6.40 -13.77
CA PHE A 98 14.95 5.25 -13.12
C PHE A 98 13.43 5.36 -13.20
N ARG A 99 12.82 4.52 -14.03
CA ARG A 99 11.36 4.41 -14.14
C ARG A 99 10.82 3.47 -13.08
N TYR A 100 9.78 3.89 -12.38
CA TYR A 100 9.19 3.12 -11.29
C TYR A 100 8.14 2.14 -11.82
N PHE A 101 8.36 0.83 -11.59
CA PHE A 101 7.51 -0.27 -12.03
C PHE A 101 6.68 -0.88 -10.88
N VAL A 102 6.35 -0.06 -9.88
CA VAL A 102 5.47 -0.42 -8.75
C VAL A 102 5.94 -1.67 -8.01
N GLN A 103 5.01 -2.44 -7.43
CA GLN A 103 5.30 -3.69 -6.73
C GLN A 103 5.29 -4.91 -7.68
N ILE A 104 5.80 -4.75 -8.90
CA ILE A 104 6.11 -5.91 -9.76
C ILE A 104 7.36 -6.59 -9.18
N ASP A 105 7.33 -7.92 -9.07
CA ASP A 105 8.47 -8.70 -8.62
C ASP A 105 9.70 -8.44 -9.52
N PRO A 106 10.84 -8.00 -8.95
CA PRO A 106 12.01 -7.61 -9.74
C PRO A 106 12.60 -8.76 -10.56
N GLU A 107 12.54 -10.00 -10.04
CA GLU A 107 13.03 -11.19 -10.75
C GLU A 107 12.15 -11.50 -11.97
N TRP A 108 10.83 -11.48 -11.80
CA TRP A 108 9.87 -11.64 -12.89
C TRP A 108 10.04 -10.53 -13.94
N LEU A 109 10.16 -9.27 -13.52
CA LEU A 109 10.33 -8.14 -14.43
C LEU A 109 11.60 -8.30 -15.27
N TYR A 110 12.73 -8.64 -14.62
CA TYR A 110 13.99 -8.88 -15.30
C TYR A 110 13.86 -9.96 -16.37
N ARG A 111 13.29 -11.13 -16.02
CA ARG A 111 13.13 -12.23 -16.99
C ARG A 111 12.27 -11.81 -18.17
N ARG A 112 11.15 -11.11 -17.94
CA ARG A 112 10.27 -10.65 -19.02
C ARG A 112 10.99 -9.70 -19.98
N LEU A 113 11.82 -8.79 -19.47
CA LEU A 113 12.60 -7.88 -20.30
C LEU A 113 13.73 -8.60 -21.05
N VAL A 114 14.41 -9.57 -20.42
CA VAL A 114 15.39 -10.45 -21.10
C VAL A 114 14.74 -11.23 -22.23
N ASP A 115 13.52 -11.70 -22.05
CA ASP A 115 12.72 -12.41 -23.08
C ASP A 115 12.23 -11.47 -24.21
N GLY A 116 12.58 -10.18 -24.16
CA GLY A 116 12.29 -9.19 -25.21
C GLY A 116 10.96 -8.45 -25.05
N ALA A 117 10.32 -8.51 -23.87
CA ALA A 117 9.15 -7.67 -23.60
C ALA A 117 9.55 -6.18 -23.59
N GLU A 118 8.67 -5.32 -24.10
CA GLU A 118 8.85 -3.87 -24.02
C GLU A 118 8.73 -3.40 -22.56
N ALA A 119 9.57 -2.43 -22.16
CA ALA A 119 9.52 -1.79 -20.85
C ALA A 119 8.32 -0.83 -20.72
N ASN A 120 7.12 -1.38 -20.83
CA ASN A 120 5.86 -0.67 -20.67
C ASN A 120 5.21 -1.06 -19.34
N ARG A 121 5.28 -0.14 -18.36
CA ARG A 121 4.77 -0.34 -17.01
C ARG A 121 3.32 -0.85 -16.97
N TYR A 122 2.42 -0.24 -17.72
CA TYR A 122 0.99 -0.57 -17.64
C TYR A 122 0.70 -1.97 -18.20
N VAL A 123 1.40 -2.38 -19.26
CA VAL A 123 1.26 -3.71 -19.84
C VAL A 123 1.80 -4.77 -18.89
N LEU A 124 3.02 -4.56 -18.37
CA LEU A 124 3.67 -5.51 -17.48
C LEU A 124 2.97 -5.61 -16.12
N GLU A 125 2.48 -4.50 -15.56
CA GLU A 125 1.68 -4.53 -14.32
C GLU A 125 0.39 -5.34 -14.52
N ARG A 126 -0.30 -5.14 -15.65
CA ARG A 126 -1.52 -5.90 -15.96
C ARG A 126 -1.24 -7.39 -16.11
N GLU A 127 -0.13 -7.75 -16.73
CA GLU A 127 0.30 -9.14 -16.89
C GLU A 127 0.70 -9.77 -15.54
N TYR A 128 1.43 -9.03 -14.71
CA TYR A 128 1.89 -9.51 -13.41
C TYR A 128 0.79 -9.57 -12.35
N ARG A 129 -0.22 -8.69 -12.42
CA ARG A 129 -1.31 -8.56 -11.44
C ARG A 129 -1.90 -9.90 -10.97
N PRO A 130 -2.32 -10.85 -11.83
CA PRO A 130 -2.85 -12.13 -11.37
C PRO A 130 -1.83 -12.96 -10.56
N ILE A 131 -0.54 -12.88 -10.90
CA ILE A 131 0.54 -13.56 -10.18
C ILE A 131 0.73 -12.89 -8.81
N GLY A 132 0.85 -11.56 -8.79
CA GLY A 132 1.01 -10.79 -7.56
C GLY A 132 -0.18 -10.95 -6.60
N ASP A 133 -1.40 -10.98 -7.12
CA ASP A 133 -2.61 -11.20 -6.30
C ASP A 133 -2.63 -12.61 -5.71
N ARG A 134 -2.23 -13.64 -6.48
CA ARG A 134 -2.10 -15.02 -5.99
C ARG A 134 -1.03 -15.12 -4.89
N LEU A 135 0.17 -14.58 -5.13
CA LEU A 135 1.27 -14.61 -4.16
C LEU A 135 0.92 -13.87 -2.87
N ARG A 136 0.20 -12.74 -2.99
CA ARG A 136 -0.31 -12.00 -1.83
C ARG A 136 -1.27 -12.87 -1.03
N GLU A 137 -2.25 -13.51 -1.67
CA GLU A 137 -3.19 -14.41 -1.00
C GLU A 137 -2.47 -15.57 -0.30
N GLU A 138 -1.49 -16.20 -0.97
CA GLU A 138 -0.68 -17.28 -0.39
C GLU A 138 0.07 -16.83 0.87
N GLU A 139 0.68 -15.64 0.84
CA GLU A 139 1.34 -15.06 2.02
C GLU A 139 0.33 -14.78 3.15
N GLU A 140 -0.84 -14.22 2.86
CA GLU A 140 -1.86 -14.01 3.91
C GLU A 140 -2.30 -15.33 4.56
N ARG A 141 -2.46 -16.39 3.75
CA ARG A 141 -2.82 -17.73 4.20
C ARG A 141 -1.70 -18.39 5.00
N ARG A 142 -0.44 -18.19 4.60
CA ARG A 142 0.72 -18.63 5.36
C ARG A 142 0.75 -17.97 6.72
N ARG A 143 0.58 -16.64 6.79
CA ARG A 143 0.53 -15.89 8.06
C ARG A 143 -0.58 -16.35 8.98
N GLU A 144 -1.77 -16.64 8.44
CA GLU A 144 -2.89 -17.17 9.23
C GLU A 144 -2.53 -18.51 9.91
N LYS A 145 -1.80 -19.38 9.20
CA LYS A 145 -1.38 -20.69 9.70
C LYS A 145 -0.21 -20.61 10.66
N GLU A 146 0.79 -19.78 10.36
CA GLU A 146 2.08 -19.80 11.04
C GLU A 146 2.21 -18.78 12.16
N LEU A 147 1.50 -17.64 12.09
CA LEU A 147 1.56 -16.60 13.11
C LEU A 147 0.39 -16.73 14.10
N PRO A 148 0.64 -16.68 15.42
CA PRO A 148 -0.42 -16.82 16.42
C PRO A 148 -1.27 -15.54 16.55
N GLY A 149 -0.74 -14.39 16.13
CA GLY A 149 -1.42 -13.10 16.24
C GLY A 149 -2.68 -13.01 15.37
N ARG A 150 -3.69 -12.29 15.85
CA ARG A 150 -4.92 -11.99 15.12
C ARG A 150 -5.19 -10.50 15.13
N LEU A 151 -5.64 -9.96 14.01
CA LEU A 151 -5.89 -8.53 13.83
C LEU A 151 -6.98 -8.02 14.78
N LEU A 152 -8.02 -8.83 14.95
CA LEU A 152 -9.20 -8.52 15.74
C LEU A 152 -9.11 -9.30 17.05
N GLY A 153 -9.42 -8.63 18.15
CA GLY A 153 -9.49 -9.24 19.47
C GLY A 153 -10.49 -10.39 19.53
N VAL A 154 -10.35 -11.22 20.57
CA VAL A 154 -11.20 -12.39 20.82
C VAL A 154 -12.67 -11.96 20.98
N GLU A 155 -12.92 -10.87 21.71
CA GLU A 155 -14.27 -10.33 21.94
C GLU A 155 -14.93 -9.87 20.64
N CYS A 156 -14.23 -9.08 19.81
CA CYS A 156 -14.73 -8.64 18.51
C CYS A 156 -15.01 -9.83 17.58
N SER A 157 -14.08 -10.78 17.49
CA SER A 157 -14.23 -11.96 16.65
C SER A 157 -15.41 -12.83 17.08
N ALA A 158 -15.63 -13.00 18.39
CA ALA A 158 -16.76 -13.72 18.94
C ALA A 158 -18.09 -13.00 18.67
N ALA A 159 -18.13 -11.68 18.84
CA ALA A 159 -19.30 -10.85 18.54
C ALA A 159 -19.71 -10.96 17.05
N LEU A 160 -18.73 -10.85 16.15
CA LEU A 160 -18.97 -11.00 14.71
C LEU A 160 -19.51 -12.39 14.38
N ARG A 161 -18.92 -13.47 14.92
CA ARG A 161 -19.46 -14.83 14.74
C ARG A 161 -20.88 -14.97 15.30
N GLY A 162 -21.18 -14.33 16.43
CA GLY A 162 -22.53 -14.27 17.00
C GLY A 162 -23.56 -13.57 16.10
N LEU A 163 -23.12 -12.66 15.23
CA LEU A 163 -23.94 -12.04 14.19
C LEU A 163 -24.11 -12.92 12.93
N GLY A 164 -23.52 -14.11 12.91
CA GLY A 164 -23.53 -15.03 11.76
C GLY A 164 -22.44 -14.75 10.73
N VAL A 165 -21.38 -14.03 11.11
CA VAL A 165 -20.23 -13.79 10.23
C VAL A 165 -19.39 -15.06 10.12
N ASP A 166 -19.06 -15.42 8.89
CA ASP A 166 -18.08 -16.46 8.58
C ASP A 166 -16.76 -15.82 8.11
N PHE A 167 -15.67 -16.16 8.81
CA PHE A 167 -14.34 -15.67 8.49
C PHE A 167 -13.72 -16.54 7.42
N ASP A 168 -13.49 -15.94 6.26
CA ASP A 168 -12.71 -16.57 5.20
C ASP A 168 -11.22 -16.55 5.55
N LEU A 169 -10.72 -15.45 6.11
CA LEU A 169 -9.31 -15.27 6.46
C LEU A 169 -9.19 -14.37 7.71
N HIS A 170 -8.35 -14.74 8.65
CA HIS A 170 -8.02 -13.92 9.81
C HIS A 170 -6.58 -14.15 10.29
N ASN A 171 -5.69 -13.24 9.93
CA ASN A 171 -4.30 -13.22 10.39
C ASN A 171 -4.02 -11.97 11.23
N ASP A 172 -2.74 -11.70 11.52
CA ASP A 172 -2.26 -10.62 12.38
C ASP A 172 -2.53 -9.20 11.85
N ARG A 173 -2.77 -9.06 10.55
CA ARG A 173 -2.90 -7.76 9.86
C ARG A 173 -4.14 -7.60 8.99
N LEU A 174 -4.82 -8.70 8.67
CA LEU A 174 -5.99 -8.75 7.78
C LEU A 174 -7.04 -9.70 8.36
N ALA A 175 -8.29 -9.24 8.36
CA ALA A 175 -9.47 -10.08 8.49
C ALA A 175 -10.35 -9.90 7.24
N ARG A 176 -10.81 -11.01 6.65
CA ARG A 176 -11.74 -11.03 5.52
C ARG A 176 -12.88 -11.98 5.85
N PHE A 177 -14.10 -11.52 5.68
CA PHE A 177 -15.29 -12.27 6.07
C PHE A 177 -16.51 -11.86 5.25
N GLY A 178 -17.53 -12.73 5.24
CA GLY A 178 -18.79 -12.49 4.57
C GLY A 178 -19.83 -11.87 5.51
N VAL A 179 -20.57 -10.86 5.04
CA VAL A 179 -21.77 -10.34 5.71
C VAL A 179 -22.86 -10.17 4.66
N ALA A 180 -23.91 -10.99 4.73
CA ALA A 180 -25.09 -10.88 3.87
C ALA A 180 -24.77 -10.77 2.36
N GLY A 181 -23.89 -11.66 1.87
CA GLY A 181 -23.48 -11.70 0.46
C GLY A 181 -22.41 -10.67 0.06
N SER A 182 -22.01 -9.77 0.94
CA SER A 182 -20.90 -8.83 0.73
C SER A 182 -19.63 -9.29 1.44
N THR A 183 -18.48 -9.21 0.76
CA THR A 183 -17.18 -9.41 1.39
C THR A 183 -16.76 -8.14 2.14
N TRP A 184 -16.36 -8.31 3.39
CA TRP A 184 -15.76 -7.27 4.22
C TRP A 184 -14.28 -7.56 4.41
N ARG A 185 -13.48 -6.50 4.50
CA ARG A 185 -12.04 -6.57 4.74
C ARG A 185 -11.69 -5.55 5.81
N VAL A 186 -10.95 -6.00 6.81
CA VAL A 186 -10.39 -5.17 7.87
C VAL A 186 -8.88 -5.32 7.82
N ARG A 187 -8.15 -4.22 7.74
CA ARG A 187 -6.69 -4.22 7.57
C ARG A 187 -6.03 -3.23 8.51
N ARG A 188 -4.84 -3.56 8.99
CA ARG A 188 -3.96 -2.59 9.64
C ARG A 188 -3.17 -1.82 8.58
N MET A 189 -3.30 -0.50 8.57
CA MET A 189 -2.48 0.40 7.76
C MET A 189 -1.81 1.40 8.70
N ASP A 190 -0.51 1.19 8.95
CA ASP A 190 0.23 1.88 10.01
C ASP A 190 -0.49 1.71 11.38
N THR A 191 -0.91 2.80 12.02
CA THR A 191 -1.61 2.81 13.31
C THR A 191 -3.12 2.70 13.17
N MET A 192 -3.66 2.75 11.94
CA MET A 192 -5.10 2.76 11.67
C MET A 192 -5.63 1.36 11.39
N THR A 193 -6.84 1.09 11.87
CA THR A 193 -7.66 -0.05 11.45
C THR A 193 -8.63 0.41 10.37
N VAL A 194 -8.42 -0.09 9.15
CA VAL A 194 -9.18 0.30 7.96
C VAL A 194 -10.19 -0.79 7.64
N THR A 195 -11.45 -0.40 7.41
CA THR A 195 -12.52 -1.31 6.99
C THR A 195 -13.04 -0.93 5.61
N ASP A 196 -13.10 -1.92 4.73
CA ASP A 196 -13.68 -1.86 3.39
C ASP A 196 -14.75 -2.94 3.24
N HIS A 197 -15.74 -2.70 2.35
CA HIS A 197 -16.62 -3.77 1.87
C HIS A 197 -16.76 -3.74 0.35
N GLY A 198 -17.04 -4.90 -0.23
CA GLY A 198 -17.18 -5.10 -1.67
C GLY A 198 -15.90 -4.78 -2.46
N ARG A 199 -16.08 -4.36 -3.71
CA ARG A 199 -14.99 -3.98 -4.63
C ARG A 199 -14.52 -2.54 -4.36
N ASN A 200 -13.95 -2.29 -3.19
CA ASN A 200 -13.26 -1.05 -2.80
C ASN A 200 -14.16 0.07 -2.25
N ARG A 201 -15.29 -0.25 -1.61
CA ARG A 201 -16.02 0.76 -0.84
C ARG A 201 -15.40 0.88 0.56
N PHE A 202 -14.54 1.88 0.72
CA PHE A 202 -13.97 2.25 2.01
C PHE A 202 -15.09 2.73 2.94
N LEU A 203 -15.13 2.20 4.16
CA LEU A 203 -16.11 2.59 5.19
C LEU A 203 -15.46 3.42 6.27
N SER A 204 -14.34 2.95 6.80
CA SER A 204 -13.71 3.57 7.96
C SER A 204 -12.20 3.42 8.00
N SER A 205 -11.55 4.36 8.67
CA SER A 205 -10.18 4.28 9.14
C SER A 205 -10.17 4.83 10.56
N ILE A 206 -9.89 3.98 11.55
CA ILE A 206 -10.09 4.31 12.97
C ILE A 206 -8.85 3.93 13.79
N ARG A 207 -8.43 4.83 14.69
CA ARG A 207 -7.52 4.52 15.79
C ARG A 207 -8.03 5.14 17.11
N PRO A 208 -7.81 4.47 18.26
CA PRO A 208 -7.08 3.20 18.42
C PRO A 208 -7.90 1.98 17.97
N ALA A 209 -7.24 0.82 17.84
CA ALA A 209 -7.87 -0.43 17.37
C ALA A 209 -9.10 -0.84 18.19
N ALA A 210 -9.08 -0.62 19.51
CA ALA A 210 -10.23 -0.90 20.37
C ALA A 210 -11.50 -0.13 19.94
N VAL A 211 -11.38 1.14 19.53
CA VAL A 211 -12.52 1.92 19.01
C VAL A 211 -12.98 1.37 17.67
N ALA A 212 -12.04 0.94 16.83
CA ALA A 212 -12.36 0.33 15.54
C ALA A 212 -13.14 -0.98 15.68
N GLU A 213 -12.81 -1.81 16.68
CA GLU A 213 -13.49 -3.09 16.93
C GLU A 213 -14.94 -2.90 17.41
N VAL A 214 -15.21 -1.94 18.30
CA VAL A 214 -16.58 -1.61 18.73
C VAL A 214 -17.38 -1.05 17.55
N TRP A 215 -16.78 -0.15 16.76
CA TRP A 215 -17.40 0.36 15.54
C TRP A 215 -17.72 -0.76 14.54
N LEU A 216 -16.81 -1.72 14.36
CA LEU A 216 -16.99 -2.83 13.44
C LEU A 216 -18.17 -3.72 13.85
N ALA A 217 -18.29 -4.05 15.14
CA ALA A 217 -19.42 -4.80 15.67
C ALA A 217 -20.76 -4.07 15.42
N ALA A 218 -20.78 -2.74 15.64
CA ALA A 218 -21.96 -1.91 15.37
C ALA A 218 -22.32 -1.89 13.88
N ALA A 219 -21.34 -1.68 13.00
CA ALA A 219 -21.53 -1.61 11.55
C ALA A 219 -22.04 -2.93 10.96
N VAL A 220 -21.40 -4.04 11.32
CA VAL A 220 -21.82 -5.38 10.87
C VAL A 220 -23.19 -5.73 11.43
N GLY A 221 -23.44 -5.43 12.70
CA GLY A 221 -24.73 -5.68 13.34
C GLY A 221 -25.88 -4.93 12.69
N GLN A 222 -25.69 -3.63 12.43
CA GLN A 222 -26.67 -2.82 11.70
C GLN A 222 -26.94 -3.39 10.30
N ARG A 223 -25.90 -3.82 9.58
CA ARG A 223 -26.06 -4.46 8.26
C ARG A 223 -26.84 -5.77 8.33
N VAL A 224 -26.55 -6.63 9.31
CA VAL A 224 -27.28 -7.89 9.52
C VAL A 224 -28.76 -7.62 9.84
N ARG A 225 -29.04 -6.62 10.67
CA ARG A 225 -30.42 -6.22 10.99
C ARG A 225 -31.16 -5.72 9.77
N GLU A 226 -30.55 -4.82 8.99
CA GLU A 226 -31.10 -4.28 7.76
C GLU A 226 -31.48 -5.40 6.77
N VAL A 227 -30.58 -6.35 6.55
CA VAL A 227 -30.81 -7.48 5.63
C VAL A 227 -31.94 -8.39 6.13
N ARG A 228 -32.11 -8.51 7.44
CA ARG A 228 -33.22 -9.25 8.06
C ARG A 228 -34.53 -8.46 8.12
N GLY A 229 -34.58 -7.23 7.58
CA GLY A 229 -35.74 -6.36 7.64
C GLY A 229 -36.08 -5.86 9.04
N LEU A 230 -35.12 -5.91 9.98
CA LEU A 230 -35.32 -5.43 11.35
C LEU A 230 -35.21 -3.90 11.40
N PRO A 231 -35.96 -3.23 12.31
CA PRO A 231 -35.84 -1.79 12.50
C PRO A 231 -34.41 -1.37 12.81
N ARG A 232 -34.02 -0.17 12.38
CA ARG A 232 -32.76 0.44 12.80
C ARG A 232 -32.76 0.59 14.32
N THR A 233 -31.62 0.36 14.94
CA THR A 233 -31.43 0.60 16.38
C THR A 233 -31.64 2.09 16.66
N PRO A 234 -32.37 2.47 17.73
CA PRO A 234 -32.58 3.86 18.07
C PRO A 234 -31.25 4.57 18.30
N ASP A 235 -31.18 5.83 17.90
CA ASP A 235 -30.00 6.67 18.10
C ASP A 235 -29.98 7.13 19.56
N HIS A 236 -29.35 6.34 20.43
CA HIS A 236 -29.14 6.73 21.82
C HIS A 236 -27.87 7.57 21.90
N LEU A 237 -28.03 8.88 21.72
CA LEU A 237 -26.95 9.86 21.77
C LEU A 237 -26.36 9.92 23.19
N LEU A 238 -25.27 9.20 23.41
CA LEU A 238 -24.27 9.59 24.40
C LEU A 238 -23.58 10.87 23.89
N SER A 239 -22.87 11.62 24.75
CA SER A 239 -22.02 12.72 24.27
C SER A 239 -20.95 12.14 23.34
N GLN A 240 -21.05 12.49 22.06
CA GLN A 240 -20.17 11.99 21.00
C GLN A 240 -19.18 13.09 20.60
N PRO A 241 -17.92 12.75 20.27
CA PRO A 241 -17.02 13.69 19.61
C PRO A 241 -17.64 14.19 18.31
N ASP A 242 -17.55 15.50 18.07
CA ASP A 242 -18.04 16.12 16.85
C ASP A 242 -17.40 15.48 15.61
N LEU A 243 -18.26 15.14 14.66
CA LEU A 243 -17.85 14.74 13.32
C LEU A 243 -17.86 15.96 12.41
N TYR A 244 -16.72 16.19 11.76
CA TYR A 244 -16.51 17.29 10.82
C TYR A 244 -16.48 16.76 9.39
N PRO A 245 -17.08 17.48 8.43
CA PRO A 245 -17.04 17.07 7.04
C PRO A 245 -15.62 17.10 6.47
N MET A 246 -15.32 16.16 5.59
CA MET A 246 -14.10 16.08 4.78
C MET A 246 -14.43 16.23 3.29
N SER A 247 -13.40 16.21 2.43
CA SER A 247 -13.57 16.02 0.99
C SER A 247 -14.32 14.71 0.70
N ARG A 248 -15.13 14.72 -0.37
CA ARG A 248 -15.95 13.56 -0.77
C ARG A 248 -15.07 12.34 -1.07
N GLY A 249 -15.66 11.16 -0.88
CA GLY A 249 -15.05 9.88 -1.25
C GLY A 249 -14.92 9.72 -2.77
N VAL A 250 -14.25 8.64 -3.18
CA VAL A 250 -13.96 8.34 -4.59
C VAL A 250 -15.25 8.18 -5.41
N ALA A 251 -16.35 7.70 -4.81
CA ALA A 251 -17.65 7.59 -5.45
C ALA A 251 -18.61 8.74 -5.05
N GLY A 252 -18.06 9.86 -4.57
CA GLY A 252 -18.80 11.08 -4.27
C GLY A 252 -19.52 11.09 -2.92
N GLU A 253 -19.36 10.04 -2.10
CA GLU A 253 -20.02 9.97 -0.79
C GLU A 253 -19.46 11.00 0.20
N PRO A 254 -20.30 11.52 1.11
CA PRO A 254 -19.82 12.39 2.18
C PRO A 254 -18.86 11.63 3.09
N ARG A 255 -17.79 12.31 3.50
CA ARG A 255 -16.81 11.79 4.44
C ARG A 255 -16.76 12.66 5.68
N TRP A 256 -16.44 12.03 6.80
CA TRP A 256 -16.46 12.64 8.13
C TRP A 256 -15.20 12.28 8.91
N THR A 257 -14.73 13.19 9.75
CA THR A 257 -13.62 12.94 10.67
C THR A 257 -13.85 13.54 12.05
N THR A 258 -13.28 12.93 13.08
CA THR A 258 -13.13 13.57 14.39
C THR A 258 -11.95 14.54 14.40
N ARG A 259 -11.93 15.48 15.35
CA ARG A 259 -10.74 16.25 15.73
C ARG A 259 -10.13 15.63 16.98
N GLY A 260 -8.85 15.23 16.91
CA GLY A 260 -8.12 14.67 18.05
C GLY A 260 -8.33 13.17 18.25
N HIS A 261 -8.45 12.76 19.51
CA HIS A 261 -8.55 11.36 19.92
C HIS A 261 -10.00 11.01 20.33
N PRO A 262 -10.58 9.88 19.85
CA PRO A 262 -10.02 8.98 18.85
C PRO A 262 -9.95 9.63 17.47
N THR A 263 -9.01 9.18 16.62
CA THR A 263 -8.96 9.62 15.22
C THR A 263 -9.79 8.67 14.37
N VAL A 264 -10.85 9.20 13.77
CA VAL A 264 -11.87 8.42 13.07
C VAL A 264 -12.09 9.09 11.73
N GLN A 265 -12.07 8.33 10.64
CA GLN A 265 -12.52 8.78 9.32
C GLN A 265 -13.59 7.82 8.83
N LEU A 266 -14.74 8.35 8.41
CA LEU A 266 -15.92 7.59 8.02
C LEU A 266 -16.41 8.02 6.65
N THR A 267 -17.05 7.10 5.91
CA THR A 267 -17.62 7.38 4.59
C THR A 267 -19.06 6.91 4.51
N GLY A 268 -19.95 7.84 4.18
CA GLY A 268 -21.40 7.61 4.10
C GLY A 268 -22.11 7.55 5.45
N ASP A 269 -23.43 7.65 5.40
CA ASP A 269 -24.28 7.78 6.58
C ASP A 269 -24.31 6.50 7.43
N ASP A 270 -24.23 5.31 6.81
CA ASP A 270 -24.20 4.05 7.54
C ASP A 270 -22.97 3.94 8.45
N ALA A 271 -21.80 4.37 7.97
CA ALA A 271 -20.58 4.38 8.76
C ALA A 271 -20.66 5.37 9.93
N VAL A 272 -21.31 6.52 9.71
CA VAL A 272 -21.59 7.52 10.75
C VAL A 272 -22.56 6.96 11.78
N ASN A 273 -23.67 6.35 11.37
CA ASN A 273 -24.67 5.78 12.28
C ASN A 273 -24.08 4.63 13.12
N ALA A 274 -23.22 3.79 12.53
CA ALA A 274 -22.46 2.79 13.28
C ALA A 274 -21.54 3.44 14.32
N TYR A 275 -20.90 4.56 13.98
CA TYR A 275 -20.07 5.32 14.91
C TYR A 275 -20.88 5.89 16.08
N ARG A 276 -21.99 6.57 15.79
CA ARG A 276 -22.89 7.09 16.82
C ARG A 276 -23.36 6.00 17.77
N LEU A 277 -23.67 4.82 17.24
CA LEU A 277 -24.02 3.66 18.05
C LEU A 277 -22.82 3.13 18.87
N SER A 278 -21.63 3.05 18.30
CA SER A 278 -20.46 2.47 19.00
C SER A 278 -19.83 3.36 20.07
N MET A 279 -20.00 4.68 19.98
CA MET A 279 -19.21 5.59 20.79
C MET A 279 -19.55 5.51 22.27
N GLY A 280 -18.49 5.40 23.09
CA GLY A 280 -18.60 5.27 24.54
C GLY A 280 -19.11 3.91 25.02
N ARG A 281 -19.23 2.92 24.13
CA ARG A 281 -19.76 1.59 24.43
C ARG A 281 -18.70 0.50 24.28
N THR A 282 -18.95 -0.62 24.94
CA THR A 282 -18.24 -1.89 24.80
C THR A 282 -18.86 -2.75 23.70
N ILE A 283 -18.13 -3.76 23.23
CA ILE A 283 -18.66 -4.71 22.24
C ILE A 283 -19.88 -5.45 22.81
N GLY A 284 -19.83 -5.85 24.09
CA GLY A 284 -20.96 -6.46 24.79
C GLY A 284 -22.24 -5.62 24.77
N GLU A 285 -22.16 -4.32 25.10
CA GLU A 285 -23.31 -3.40 25.06
C GLU A 285 -23.86 -3.24 23.64
N ILE A 286 -22.98 -3.18 22.64
CA ILE A 286 -23.38 -3.12 21.23
C ILE A 286 -24.15 -4.38 20.84
N MET A 287 -23.67 -5.55 21.24
CA MET A 287 -24.33 -6.82 20.97
C MET A 287 -25.69 -6.93 21.66
N GLN A 288 -25.83 -6.42 22.89
CA GLN A 288 -27.12 -6.33 23.59
C GLN A 288 -28.13 -5.48 22.79
N ILE A 289 -27.74 -4.25 22.42
CA ILE A 289 -28.58 -3.34 21.63
C ILE A 289 -28.99 -3.96 20.29
N LEU A 290 -28.05 -4.60 19.60
CA LEU A 290 -28.28 -5.19 18.28
C LEU A 290 -29.16 -6.45 18.32
N THR A 291 -29.09 -7.23 19.40
CA THR A 291 -29.83 -8.50 19.53
C THR A 291 -31.12 -8.37 20.32
N GLY A 292 -31.37 -7.23 20.97
CA GLY A 292 -32.57 -7.01 21.77
C GLY A 292 -32.60 -7.82 23.06
N ARG A 293 -31.42 -8.06 23.65
CA ARG A 293 -31.23 -8.69 24.96
C ARG A 293 -30.70 -7.69 25.97
#